data_AF-A0A7M3XPY6-F1
#
_entry.id   AF-A0A7M3XPY6-F1
#
_cell.length_a   1.000
_cell.length_b   1.000
_cell.length_c   1.000
_cell.angle_alpha   90.00
_cell.angle_beta   90.00
_cell.angle_gamma   90.00
#
_symmetry.space_group_name_H-M   'P 1'
#
loop_
_entity.id
_entity.type
_entity.pdbx_description
1 polymer ?
#
loop_
_entity_poly.entity_id
_entity_poly.type
_entity_poly.pdbx_seq_one_letter_code
_entity_poly.pdbx_strand_id
1 'polypeptide(L)'
;WNMACESQDILTEFLDRTSKLDLRDRRANLLFSRRIERIRDSGDEDQFIRLSKIILAQRPTNHEAWASLGRMHERRKEYSDAWLCYDQAQICFPVNRVRDEFRSRMEAELDGKGKKKWKSPGIDQRVDFLRKMEDMATPESVYVNLEDDVDEDPIRKVEELVSEGKLSEAFFMTRRMAAKGVEGALEINQELRKKMEGV
;
A
#
# COMPACT_ATOMS: atom_id res chain seq x y z
N TRP A 1 -12.89 -9.99 -22.95
CA TRP A 1 -12.77 -9.19 -21.71
C TRP A 1 -13.91 -8.20 -21.47
N ASN A 2 -14.69 -7.76 -22.48
CA ASN A 2 -15.93 -7.00 -22.23
C ASN A 2 -17.01 -7.83 -21.49
N MET A 3 -16.98 -9.17 -21.62
CA MET A 3 -17.89 -10.10 -20.91
C MET A 3 -17.37 -10.60 -19.54
N ALA A 4 -16.13 -10.27 -19.16
CA ALA A 4 -15.53 -10.82 -17.93
C ALA A 4 -15.91 -10.04 -16.66
N CYS A 5 -16.52 -8.86 -16.81
CA CYS A 5 -17.08 -8.11 -15.68
C CYS A 5 -18.47 -8.62 -15.26
N GLU A 6 -19.08 -9.57 -15.97
CA GLU A 6 -20.45 -10.03 -15.69
C GLU A 6 -20.52 -11.33 -14.90
N SER A 7 -19.45 -12.13 -14.82
CA SER A 7 -19.46 -13.37 -14.03
C SER A 7 -18.46 -13.31 -12.88
N GLN A 8 -19.00 -13.50 -11.67
CA GLN A 8 -18.24 -13.54 -10.42
C GLN A 8 -17.14 -14.62 -10.45
N ASP A 9 -17.35 -15.71 -11.18
CA ASP A 9 -16.43 -16.84 -11.31
C ASP A 9 -15.17 -16.51 -12.13
N ILE A 10 -15.31 -15.72 -13.20
CA ILE A 10 -14.13 -15.28 -13.99
C ILE A 10 -13.31 -14.28 -13.18
N LEU A 11 -13.98 -13.45 -12.38
CA LEU A 11 -13.33 -12.51 -11.48
C LEU A 11 -12.56 -13.25 -10.39
N THR A 12 -13.16 -14.24 -9.72
CA THR A 12 -12.46 -15.04 -8.69
C THR A 12 -11.29 -15.85 -9.24
N GLU A 13 -11.41 -16.45 -10.43
CA GLU A 13 -10.28 -17.13 -11.09
C GLU A 13 -9.15 -16.13 -11.40
N PHE A 14 -9.50 -14.93 -11.85
CA PHE A 14 -8.52 -13.87 -12.07
C PHE A 14 -7.84 -13.46 -10.76
N LEU A 15 -8.61 -13.28 -9.67
CA LEU A 15 -8.07 -12.98 -8.34
C LEU A 15 -7.05 -14.03 -7.89
N ASP A 16 -7.40 -15.31 -7.98
CA ASP A 16 -6.52 -16.42 -7.57
C ASP A 16 -5.25 -16.51 -8.43
N ARG A 17 -5.36 -16.28 -9.74
CA ARG A 17 -4.17 -16.21 -10.60
C ARG A 17 -3.28 -15.04 -10.26
N THR A 18 -3.87 -13.92 -9.84
CA THR A 18 -3.13 -12.68 -9.63
C THR A 18 -2.45 -12.61 -8.27
N SER A 19 -2.97 -13.30 -7.26
CA SER A 19 -2.23 -13.52 -6.01
C SER A 19 -1.00 -14.41 -6.22
N LYS A 20 -1.04 -15.32 -7.21
CA LYS A 20 0.06 -16.24 -7.55
C LYS A 20 1.03 -15.68 -8.58
N LEU A 21 0.69 -14.56 -9.23
CA LEU A 21 1.53 -13.94 -10.25
C LEU A 21 2.60 -13.08 -9.59
N ASP A 22 3.83 -13.19 -10.09
CA ASP A 22 4.90 -12.26 -9.72
C ASP A 22 4.69 -10.91 -10.42
N LEU A 23 4.17 -9.93 -9.68
CA LEU A 23 3.95 -8.58 -10.18
C LEU A 23 5.20 -7.70 -10.08
N ARG A 24 6.34 -8.21 -9.58
CA ARG A 24 7.62 -7.48 -9.56
C ARG A 24 8.03 -7.06 -10.98
N ASP A 25 7.71 -7.86 -12.00
CA ASP A 25 7.91 -7.50 -13.41
C ASP A 25 7.09 -6.26 -13.82
N ARG A 26 7.76 -5.30 -14.47
CA ARG A 26 7.17 -4.02 -14.90
C ARG A 26 6.03 -4.18 -15.91
N ARG A 27 6.12 -5.15 -16.82
CA ARG A 27 5.10 -5.39 -17.86
C ARG A 27 3.89 -6.09 -17.26
N ALA A 28 4.10 -7.07 -16.40
CA ALA A 28 3.04 -7.74 -15.66
C ALA A 28 2.26 -6.72 -14.80
N ASN A 29 2.98 -5.85 -14.09
CA ASN A 29 2.37 -4.79 -13.29
C ASN A 29 1.54 -3.83 -14.16
N LEU A 30 2.07 -3.32 -15.29
CA LEU A 30 1.32 -2.42 -16.16
C LEU A 30 0.02 -3.05 -16.69
N LEU A 31 0.09 -4.31 -17.15
CA LEU A 31 -1.09 -5.03 -17.62
C LEU A 31 -2.12 -5.22 -16.50
N PHE A 32 -1.65 -5.50 -15.30
CA PHE A 32 -2.50 -5.73 -14.15
C PHE A 32 -3.13 -4.44 -13.62
N SER A 33 -2.37 -3.34 -13.52
CA SER A 33 -2.87 -2.00 -13.21
C SER A 33 -4.03 -1.61 -14.15
N ARG A 34 -3.89 -1.84 -15.45
CA ARG A 34 -4.98 -1.60 -16.43
C ARG A 34 -6.21 -2.49 -16.23
N ARG A 35 -6.04 -3.72 -15.74
CA ARG A 35 -7.16 -4.63 -15.47
C ARG A 35 -7.93 -4.22 -14.23
N ILE A 36 -7.23 -3.82 -13.16
CA ILE A 36 -7.91 -3.35 -11.94
C ILE A 36 -8.66 -2.03 -12.19
N GLU A 37 -8.19 -1.17 -13.09
CA GLU A 37 -8.92 0.04 -13.47
C GLU A 37 -10.30 -0.28 -14.07
N ARG A 38 -10.44 -1.39 -14.80
CA ARG A 38 -11.74 -1.82 -15.33
C ARG A 38 -12.70 -2.31 -14.25
N ILE A 39 -12.17 -2.94 -13.19
CA ILE A 39 -12.96 -3.36 -12.02
C ILE A 39 -13.46 -2.14 -11.25
N ARG A 40 -12.63 -1.09 -11.15
CA ARG A 40 -13.07 0.22 -10.64
C ARG A 40 -14.21 0.78 -11.50
N ASP A 41 -14.07 0.73 -12.81
CA ASP A 41 -15.05 1.29 -13.74
C ASP A 41 -16.37 0.48 -13.75
N SER A 42 -16.34 -0.80 -13.36
CA SER A 42 -17.54 -1.62 -13.14
C SER A 42 -18.23 -1.37 -11.80
N GLY A 43 -17.63 -0.58 -10.90
CA GLY A 43 -18.19 -0.23 -9.59
C GLY A 43 -17.94 -1.27 -8.49
N ASP A 44 -17.16 -2.32 -8.75
CA ASP A 44 -16.79 -3.30 -7.72
C ASP A 44 -15.62 -2.78 -6.88
N GLU A 45 -15.97 -1.90 -5.94
CA GLU A 45 -15.00 -1.22 -5.10
C GLU A 45 -14.26 -2.17 -4.15
N ASP A 46 -14.90 -3.23 -3.65
CA ASP A 46 -14.28 -4.17 -2.71
C ASP A 46 -13.17 -4.98 -3.38
N GLN A 47 -13.44 -5.49 -4.58
CA GLN A 47 -12.43 -6.23 -5.33
C GLN A 47 -11.29 -5.33 -5.79
N PHE A 48 -11.60 -4.08 -6.16
CA PHE A 48 -10.58 -3.10 -6.49
C PHE A 48 -9.63 -2.84 -5.31
N ILE A 49 -10.17 -2.62 -4.10
CA ILE A 49 -9.35 -2.40 -2.90
C ILE A 49 -8.48 -3.62 -2.61
N ARG A 50 -9.07 -4.81 -2.65
CA ARG A 50 -8.36 -6.06 -2.40
C ARG A 50 -7.20 -6.25 -3.37
N LEU A 51 -7.43 -6.06 -4.65
CA LEU A 51 -6.39 -6.21 -5.68
C LEU A 51 -5.32 -5.14 -5.57
N SER A 52 -5.70 -3.89 -5.33
CA SER A 52 -4.76 -2.80 -5.13
C SER A 52 -3.80 -3.09 -3.98
N LYS A 53 -4.30 -3.67 -2.87
CA LYS A 53 -3.46 -4.09 -1.74
C LYS A 53 -2.47 -5.18 -2.12
N ILE A 54 -2.88 -6.17 -2.92
CA ILE A 54 -1.97 -7.23 -3.42
C ILE A 54 -0.85 -6.64 -4.29
N ILE A 55 -1.19 -5.70 -5.19
CA ILE A 55 -0.17 -5.00 -6.00
C ILE A 55 0.82 -4.29 -5.10
N LEU A 56 0.33 -3.55 -4.12
CA LEU A 56 1.14 -2.74 -3.24
C LEU A 56 1.98 -3.59 -2.28
N ALA A 57 1.48 -4.74 -1.86
CA ALA A 57 2.23 -5.72 -1.09
C ALA A 57 3.44 -6.24 -1.87
N GLN A 58 3.29 -6.51 -3.17
CA GLN A 58 4.40 -6.95 -4.02
C GLN A 58 5.27 -5.78 -4.51
N ARG A 59 4.69 -4.58 -4.70
CA ARG A 59 5.33 -3.36 -5.23
C ARG A 59 4.94 -2.12 -4.44
N PRO A 60 5.52 -1.93 -3.25
CA PRO A 60 5.25 -0.77 -2.40
C PRO A 60 5.62 0.57 -3.03
N THR A 61 6.48 0.60 -4.04
CA THR A 61 6.93 1.83 -4.72
C THR A 61 5.94 2.36 -5.77
N ASN A 62 4.86 1.62 -6.06
CA ASN A 62 3.88 2.01 -7.07
C ASN A 62 2.98 3.17 -6.59
N HIS A 63 3.40 4.41 -6.87
CA HIS A 63 2.68 5.61 -6.47
C HIS A 63 1.28 5.74 -7.12
N GLU A 64 1.07 5.19 -8.32
CA GLU A 64 -0.23 5.24 -9.01
C GLU A 64 -1.26 4.32 -8.34
N ALA A 65 -0.81 3.13 -7.92
CA ALA A 65 -1.64 2.20 -7.16
C ALA A 65 -2.01 2.80 -5.78
N TRP A 66 -1.05 3.42 -5.08
CA TRP A 66 -1.31 4.15 -3.84
C TRP A 66 -2.34 5.27 -4.02
N ALA A 67 -2.15 6.12 -5.03
CA ALA A 67 -3.09 7.21 -5.31
C ALA A 67 -4.48 6.69 -5.68
N SER A 68 -4.57 5.58 -6.42
CA SER A 68 -5.85 4.98 -6.81
C SER A 68 -6.58 4.33 -5.64
N LEU A 69 -5.84 3.65 -4.75
CA LEU A 69 -6.38 3.11 -3.50
C LEU A 69 -6.86 4.23 -2.57
N GLY A 70 -6.09 5.32 -2.46
CA GLY A 70 -6.49 6.52 -1.69
C GLY A 70 -7.80 7.13 -2.20
N ARG A 71 -7.96 7.25 -3.53
CA ARG A 71 -9.23 7.72 -4.14
C ARG A 71 -10.41 6.82 -3.81
N MET A 72 -10.18 5.51 -3.70
CA MET A 72 -11.25 4.56 -3.35
C MET A 72 -11.69 4.72 -1.90
N HIS A 73 -10.74 4.78 -0.97
CA HIS A 73 -11.03 5.07 0.44
C HIS A 73 -11.71 6.44 0.61
N GLU A 74 -11.29 7.46 -0.14
CA GLU A 74 -11.94 8.79 -0.15
C GLU A 74 -13.41 8.70 -0.57
N ARG A 75 -13.74 7.96 -1.64
CA ARG A 75 -15.13 7.74 -2.06
C ARG A 75 -15.98 7.05 -0.99
N ARG A 76 -15.38 6.11 -0.25
CA ARG A 76 -16.00 5.43 0.89
C ARG A 76 -16.08 6.26 2.17
N LYS A 77 -15.54 7.48 2.15
CA LYS A 77 -15.41 8.37 3.33
C LYS A 77 -14.50 7.80 4.42
N GLU A 78 -13.61 6.89 4.04
CA GLU A 78 -12.56 6.30 4.87
C GLU A 78 -11.33 7.23 4.85
N TYR A 79 -11.51 8.46 5.33
CA TYR A 79 -10.54 9.55 5.15
C TYR A 79 -9.16 9.28 5.78
N SER A 80 -9.12 8.49 6.85
CA SER A 80 -7.87 8.10 7.49
C SER A 80 -7.03 7.21 6.59
N ASP A 81 -7.63 6.18 5.99
CA ASP A 81 -6.95 5.26 5.08
C ASP A 81 -6.60 5.96 3.77
N ALA A 82 -7.48 6.85 3.28
CA ALA A 82 -7.21 7.70 2.13
C ALA A 82 -5.95 8.56 2.34
N TRP A 83 -5.86 9.24 3.50
CA TRP A 83 -4.69 10.02 3.87
C TRP A 83 -3.41 9.19 3.85
N LEU A 84 -3.42 8.01 4.48
CA LEU A 84 -2.26 7.13 4.56
C LEU A 84 -1.82 6.67 3.17
N CYS A 85 -2.76 6.33 2.30
CA CYS A 85 -2.46 5.98 0.91
C CYS A 85 -1.83 7.15 0.14
N TYR A 86 -2.39 8.36 0.26
CA TYR A 86 -1.83 9.53 -0.42
C TYR A 86 -0.47 9.95 0.14
N ASP A 87 -0.23 9.80 1.45
CA ASP A 87 1.08 10.02 2.05
C ASP A 87 2.12 9.05 1.47
N GLN A 88 1.80 7.76 1.34
CA GLN A 88 2.70 6.80 0.68
C GLN A 88 2.91 7.13 -0.80
N ALA A 89 1.86 7.53 -1.52
CA ALA A 89 1.97 7.94 -2.93
C ALA A 89 2.96 9.10 -3.11
N GLN A 90 2.89 10.12 -2.26
CA GLN A 90 3.77 11.29 -2.32
C GLN A 90 5.19 10.98 -1.82
N ILE A 91 5.36 10.05 -0.88
CA ILE A 91 6.69 9.57 -0.49
C ILE A 91 7.38 8.82 -1.64
N CYS A 92 6.63 7.98 -2.35
CA CYS A 92 7.15 7.24 -3.51
C CYS A 92 7.43 8.18 -4.67
N PHE A 93 6.57 9.18 -4.90
CA PHE A 93 6.74 10.16 -5.96
C PHE A 93 6.54 11.59 -5.43
N PRO A 94 7.61 12.26 -4.94
CA PRO A 94 7.52 13.57 -4.27
C PRO A 94 6.97 14.71 -5.13
N VAL A 95 7.05 14.59 -6.45
CA VAL A 95 6.49 15.58 -7.39
C VAL A 95 4.96 15.53 -7.40
N ASN A 96 4.36 14.41 -6.99
CA ASN A 96 2.93 14.24 -6.88
C ASN A 96 2.36 15.06 -5.70
N ARG A 97 1.28 15.78 -5.93
CA ARG A 97 0.62 16.62 -4.92
C ARG A 97 -0.66 15.99 -4.35
N VAL A 98 -0.96 14.73 -4.66
CA VAL A 98 -2.20 14.04 -4.26
C VAL A 98 -2.57 14.18 -2.78
N ARG A 99 -1.61 14.13 -1.85
CA ARG A 99 -1.89 14.29 -0.42
C ARG A 99 -2.25 15.72 -0.06
N ASP A 100 -1.51 16.68 -0.61
CA ASP A 100 -1.73 18.09 -0.34
C ASP A 100 -3.06 18.55 -0.97
N GLU A 101 -3.39 18.06 -2.17
CA GLU A 101 -4.71 18.27 -2.79
C GLU A 101 -5.85 17.65 -1.97
N PHE A 102 -5.65 16.44 -1.45
CA PHE A 102 -6.62 15.81 -0.55
C PHE A 102 -6.83 16.62 0.73
N ARG A 103 -5.75 17.14 1.33
CA ARG A 103 -5.83 18.04 2.48
C ARG A 103 -6.71 19.25 2.16
N SER A 104 -6.45 19.92 1.03
CA SER A 104 -7.23 21.08 0.61
C SER A 104 -8.72 20.75 0.39
N ARG A 105 -9.04 19.59 -0.18
CA ARG A 105 -10.44 19.13 -0.31
C ARG A 105 -11.10 18.92 1.05
N MET A 106 -10.41 18.24 1.97
CA MET A 106 -10.91 18.00 3.33
C MET A 106 -11.13 19.30 4.09
N GLU A 107 -10.23 20.26 3.97
CA GLU A 107 -10.37 21.59 4.59
C GLU A 107 -11.56 22.37 3.99
N ALA A 108 -11.71 22.36 2.66
CA ALA A 108 -12.80 23.06 1.96
C ALA A 108 -14.20 22.46 2.24
N GLU A 109 -14.32 21.14 2.38
CA GLU A 109 -15.60 20.49 2.71
C GLU A 109 -16.09 20.86 4.13
N LEU A 110 -15.17 21.28 5.01
CA LEU A 110 -15.45 21.62 6.40
C LEU A 110 -15.83 23.10 6.60
N ASP A 111 -15.31 24.00 5.76
CA ASP A 111 -15.66 25.44 5.81
C ASP A 111 -17.13 25.72 5.47
N GLY A 112 -17.81 24.78 4.80
CA GLY A 112 -19.21 24.97 4.38
C GLY A 112 -20.29 24.70 5.44
N LYS A 113 -20.04 23.91 6.51
CA LYS A 113 -21.14 23.39 7.37
C LYS A 113 -20.79 23.10 8.85
N GLY A 114 -19.95 23.90 9.50
CA GLY A 114 -19.76 23.82 10.97
C GLY A 114 -19.33 22.44 11.50
N LYS A 115 -18.76 21.59 10.64
CA LYS A 115 -18.31 20.24 11.01
C LYS A 115 -16.93 20.33 11.66
N LYS A 116 -16.67 19.39 12.58
CA LYS A 116 -15.40 19.26 13.32
C LYS A 116 -14.23 19.18 12.33
N LYS A 117 -13.19 19.99 12.54
CA LYS A 117 -11.97 19.97 11.71
C LYS A 117 -11.46 18.52 11.58
N TRP A 118 -11.38 18.00 10.36
CA TRP A 118 -10.77 16.71 10.09
C TRP A 118 -9.31 16.74 10.56
N LYS A 119 -8.86 15.66 11.19
CA LYS A 119 -7.50 15.52 11.71
C LYS A 119 -6.83 14.37 10.98
N SER A 120 -5.55 14.56 10.63
CA SER A 120 -4.73 13.49 10.08
C SER A 120 -4.65 12.32 11.07
N PRO A 121 -4.53 11.08 10.57
CA PRO A 121 -4.31 9.90 11.39
C PRO A 121 -3.13 10.05 12.35
N GLY A 122 -3.28 9.48 13.54
CA GLY A 122 -2.20 9.41 14.54
C GLY A 122 -1.09 8.43 14.15
N ILE A 123 -0.01 8.41 14.94
CA ILE A 123 1.12 7.49 14.73
C ILE A 123 0.65 6.03 14.81
N ASP A 124 -0.19 5.69 15.79
CA ASP A 124 -0.70 4.32 15.97
C ASP A 124 -1.46 3.82 14.74
N GLN A 125 -2.33 4.66 14.17
CA GLN A 125 -3.07 4.32 12.95
C GLN A 125 -2.15 4.11 11.75
N ARG A 126 -1.06 4.89 11.64
CA ARG A 126 -0.05 4.70 10.61
C ARG A 126 0.71 3.39 10.81
N VAL A 127 1.07 3.05 12.04
CA VAL A 127 1.75 1.80 12.39
C VAL A 127 0.86 0.60 12.08
N ASP A 128 -0.41 0.64 12.47
CA ASP A 128 -1.38 -0.44 12.21
C ASP A 128 -1.61 -0.65 10.71
N PHE A 129 -1.71 0.44 9.95
CA PHE A 129 -1.85 0.39 8.51
C PHE A 129 -0.63 -0.25 7.85
N LEU A 130 0.58 0.17 8.24
CA LEU A 130 1.82 -0.38 7.71
C LEU A 130 2.01 -1.85 8.07
N ARG A 131 1.63 -2.25 9.30
CA ARG A 131 1.64 -3.67 9.70
C ARG A 131 0.74 -4.51 8.80
N LYS A 132 -0.49 -4.06 8.53
CA LYS A 132 -1.38 -4.78 7.60
C LYS A 132 -0.77 -4.93 6.20
N MET A 133 -0.03 -3.93 5.72
CA MET A 133 0.64 -3.99 4.43
C MET A 133 1.86 -4.92 4.44
N GLU A 134 2.61 -4.92 5.54
CA GLU A 134 3.71 -5.85 5.83
C GLU A 134 3.20 -7.30 5.83
N ASP A 135 2.14 -7.59 6.60
CA ASP A 135 1.51 -8.91 6.69
C ASP A 135 1.05 -9.43 5.31
N MET A 136 0.55 -8.54 4.44
CA MET A 136 0.15 -8.90 3.07
C MET A 136 1.34 -9.11 2.12
N ALA A 137 2.49 -8.49 2.41
CA ALA A 137 3.71 -8.63 1.62
C ALA A 137 4.49 -9.90 1.98
N THR A 138 4.30 -10.43 3.20
CA THR A 138 4.87 -11.68 3.66
C THR A 138 4.03 -12.87 3.12
N PRO A 139 4.59 -13.77 2.30
CA PRO A 139 3.87 -14.95 1.84
C PRO A 139 3.44 -15.85 3.01
N GLU A 140 2.31 -16.55 2.88
CA GLU A 140 1.58 -17.34 3.89
C GLU A 140 2.37 -18.50 4.57
N SER A 141 3.68 -18.63 4.34
CA SER A 141 4.54 -19.66 4.95
C SER A 141 5.32 -19.20 6.19
N VAL A 142 4.97 -18.06 6.80
CA VAL A 142 5.57 -17.61 8.08
C VAL A 142 4.47 -17.18 9.06
N TYR A 143 3.40 -17.96 9.21
CA TYR A 143 2.64 -17.98 10.46
C TYR A 143 3.31 -18.96 11.44
N VAL A 144 4.58 -18.70 11.76
CA VAL A 144 5.10 -19.13 13.05
C VAL A 144 4.64 -18.06 14.01
N ASN A 145 3.90 -18.44 15.05
CA ASN A 145 3.45 -17.56 16.12
C ASN A 145 4.59 -16.61 16.52
N LEU A 146 4.54 -15.36 16.08
CA LEU A 146 5.27 -14.27 16.71
C LEU A 146 4.51 -13.92 17.99
N GLU A 147 4.48 -14.87 18.94
CA GLU A 147 4.53 -14.48 20.34
C GLU A 147 5.88 -13.78 20.49
N ASP A 148 5.83 -12.46 20.66
CA ASP A 148 6.92 -11.56 21.07
C ASP A 148 8.28 -12.26 21.27
N ASP A 149 8.98 -12.58 20.17
CA ASP A 149 10.35 -13.08 20.27
C ASP A 149 11.23 -11.87 20.62
N VAL A 150 11.60 -11.88 21.89
CA VAL A 150 12.43 -10.91 22.58
C VAL A 150 13.84 -10.90 21.95
N ASP A 151 14.37 -9.70 21.71
CA ASP A 151 15.80 -9.40 21.42
C ASP A 151 16.38 -9.58 20.00
N GLU A 152 15.61 -9.74 18.92
CA GLU A 152 16.16 -9.50 17.58
C GLU A 152 16.16 -7.99 17.25
N ASP A 153 17.36 -7.41 17.10
CA ASP A 153 17.56 -6.06 16.57
C ASP A 153 16.78 -5.89 15.26
N PRO A 154 15.74 -5.03 15.22
CA PRO A 154 14.88 -4.88 14.05
C PRO A 154 15.64 -4.53 12.77
N ILE A 155 16.81 -3.89 12.89
CA ILE A 155 17.66 -3.58 11.73
C ILE A 155 18.28 -4.86 11.15
N ARG A 156 18.74 -5.79 11.98
CA ARG A 156 19.27 -7.09 11.51
C ARG A 156 18.23 -7.87 10.75
N LYS A 157 16.97 -7.86 11.22
CA LYS A 157 15.88 -8.53 10.52
C LYS A 157 15.65 -7.94 9.12
N VAL A 158 15.75 -6.61 8.99
CA VAL A 158 15.68 -5.95 7.68
C VAL A 158 16.83 -6.40 6.77
N GLU A 159 18.05 -6.51 7.30
CA GLU A 159 19.21 -6.99 6.53
C GLU A 159 19.02 -8.42 6.01
N GLU A 160 18.49 -9.31 6.84
CA GLU A 160 18.13 -10.69 6.46
C GLU A 160 17.13 -10.69 5.31
N LEU A 161 16.01 -9.97 5.45
CA LEU A 161 14.98 -9.88 4.40
C LEU A 161 15.55 -9.36 3.08
N VAL A 162 16.47 -8.40 3.14
CA VAL A 162 17.15 -7.86 1.96
C VAL A 162 18.03 -8.93 1.31
N SER A 163 18.79 -9.69 2.11
CA SER A 163 19.65 -10.78 1.60
C SER A 163 18.85 -11.91 0.95
N GLU A 164 17.64 -12.17 1.45
CA GLU A 164 16.70 -13.16 0.90
C GLU A 164 15.94 -12.64 -0.35
N GLY A 165 16.16 -11.38 -0.75
CA GLY A 165 15.45 -10.76 -1.88
C GLY A 165 13.98 -10.42 -1.58
N LYS A 166 13.59 -10.39 -0.30
CA LYS A 166 12.25 -10.00 0.19
C LYS A 166 12.16 -8.48 0.39
N LEU A 167 12.47 -7.74 -0.69
CA LEU A 167 12.58 -6.28 -0.65
C LEU A 167 11.29 -5.57 -0.22
N SER A 168 10.12 -6.09 -0.60
CA SER A 168 8.84 -5.47 -0.25
C SER A 168 8.51 -5.58 1.24
N GLU A 169 8.83 -6.71 1.85
CA GLU A 169 8.68 -6.93 3.30
C GLU A 169 9.64 -6.02 4.09
N ALA A 170 10.92 -6.01 3.69
CA ALA A 170 11.93 -5.10 4.26
C ALA A 170 11.49 -3.63 4.14
N PHE A 171 10.87 -3.26 3.01
CA PHE A 171 10.37 -1.90 2.81
C PHE A 171 9.26 -1.54 3.80
N PHE A 172 8.25 -2.40 3.99
CA PHE A 172 7.17 -2.10 4.94
C PHE A 172 7.65 -2.11 6.40
N MET A 173 8.52 -3.04 6.77
CA MET A 173 9.12 -3.12 8.10
C MET A 173 9.92 -1.84 8.43
N THR A 174 10.82 -1.42 7.54
CA THR A 174 11.60 -0.18 7.73
C THR A 174 10.70 1.06 7.74
N ARG A 175 9.64 1.09 6.93
CA ARG A 175 8.67 2.19 6.94
C ARG A 175 7.93 2.27 8.26
N ARG A 176 7.54 1.13 8.85
CA ARG A 176 6.91 1.03 10.17
C ARG A 176 7.85 1.49 11.28
N MET A 177 9.13 1.10 11.21
CA MET A 177 10.17 1.56 12.13
C MET A 177 10.36 3.08 12.05
N ALA A 178 10.44 3.65 10.84
CA ALA A 178 10.54 5.08 10.64
C ALA A 178 9.30 5.83 11.18
N ALA A 179 8.10 5.27 11.06
CA ALA A 179 6.89 5.84 11.65
C ALA A 179 6.92 5.86 13.19
N LYS A 180 7.61 4.91 13.82
CA LYS A 180 7.86 4.85 15.27
C LYS A 180 9.03 5.73 15.73
N GLY A 181 9.80 6.30 14.81
CA GLY A 181 10.94 7.16 15.12
C GLY A 181 12.26 6.41 15.38
N VAL A 182 12.40 5.17 14.88
CA VAL A 182 13.68 4.44 14.97
C VAL A 182 14.73 5.14 14.10
N GLU A 183 15.89 5.43 14.68
CA GLU A 183 17.01 6.09 14.00
C GLU A 183 17.56 5.20 12.87
N GLY A 184 17.95 5.81 11.75
CA GLY A 184 18.46 5.09 10.57
C GLY A 184 17.38 4.40 9.71
N ALA A 185 16.18 4.18 10.23
CA ALA A 185 15.13 3.44 9.51
C ALA A 185 14.64 4.18 8.24
N LEU A 186 14.65 5.52 8.26
CA LEU A 186 14.23 6.33 7.13
C LEU A 186 15.27 6.26 5.98
N GLU A 187 16.55 6.32 6.33
CA GLU A 187 17.67 6.20 5.39
C GLU A 187 17.64 4.83 4.71
N ILE A 188 17.52 3.75 5.48
CA ILE A 188 17.40 2.39 4.96
C ILE A 188 16.18 2.27 4.03
N ASN A 189 15.02 2.81 4.43
CA ASN A 189 13.82 2.77 3.61
C ASN A 189 14.01 3.48 2.25
N GLN A 190 14.73 4.61 2.23
CA GLN A 190 15.05 5.32 0.99
C GLN A 190 15.99 4.53 0.09
N GLU A 191 16.97 3.83 0.66
CA GLU A 191 17.86 2.94 -0.10
C GLU A 191 17.11 1.75 -0.70
N LEU A 192 16.23 1.12 0.08
CA LEU A 192 15.36 0.04 -0.41
C LEU A 192 14.49 0.52 -1.57
N ARG A 193 13.89 1.70 -1.44
CA ARG A 193 13.10 2.30 -2.52
C ARG A 193 13.91 2.40 -3.82
N LYS A 194 15.13 2.96 -3.75
CA LYS A 194 16.02 3.10 -4.92
C LYS A 194 16.39 1.74 -5.52
N LYS A 195 16.69 0.74 -4.68
CA LYS A 195 16.96 -0.64 -5.15
C LYS A 195 15.76 -1.22 -5.90
N MET A 196 14.54 -1.00 -5.41
CA MET A 196 13.31 -1.49 -6.04
C MET A 196 12.92 -0.73 -7.32
N GLU A 197 13.39 0.51 -7.50
CA GLU A 197 13.18 1.31 -8.72
C GLU A 197 14.24 1.05 -9.80
N GLY A 198 15.45 0.62 -9.38
CA GLY A 198 16.58 0.33 -10.27
C GLY A 198 16.64 -1.07 -10.86
N VAL A 199 15.71 -1.95 -10.47
CA VAL A 199 15.53 -3.33 -10.97
C VAL A 199 14.36 -3.36 -11.97
#